data_AF-A0A2S0MHR7-F1
#
_entry.id   AF-A0A2S0MHR7-F1
#
_cell.length_a   1.000
_cell.length_b   1.000
_cell.length_c   1.000
_cell.angle_alpha   90.00
_cell.angle_beta   90.00
_cell.angle_gamma   90.00
#
_symmetry.space_group_name_H-M   'P 1'
#
loop_
_entity.id
_entity.type
_entity.pdbx_description
1 polymer ?
#
loop_
_entity_poly.entity_id
_entity_poly.type
_entity_poly.pdbx_seq_one_letter_code
_entity_poly.pdbx_strand_id
1 'polypeptide(L)'
;MRLSAFPVAVLVTASVPALAQPTPQLVVGFVSATAQPVPSLSVAGLLLLMVAISVLVWKTRRLGWPATLGAWLLGAVVLAAGGLAGGEAVVAQTVNRTLSLGQTSPASLPLSGTAAIDVAVTNASGGAVRLASIDLADATGSGYFISTFGDAAQRCASGQTLQAGQGCVVRVAAGGQYLQAQVGDVLKVRLGELRPTQPSVGYDQVYYHLGRKQPDLTRFTATQAGYLGDDATDNYSRYLYRTERKRADDYCADNGRGAIDDARYMPGQVSLVAGTGFACTVPESGPIAAAGLKTVVVGPEGQLYLTDGHHTFTTLWELADGGANLPVWVRVSGNFSNAADSATFWQRMQATKNVWLRDAQGNAITPDQLPQRLGLDQMGDDSYRSLVYLTRGMGYDNGSLPEFAEFYWGNWLRGQVTLSNYVLNGAGNSANWVAALKRARIELSGGAPVARSGDATNSYVAAVRDASIRMVALAPGAPVDGGMTAQDLGKLGNPAAAKPWNDLMEEDIWRTDLNSSNLYRTAGKAYYALMYRQCGGAASTQPVCWKNQRIQAN
;
A
#
# COMPACT_ATOMS: atom_id res chain seq x y z
N MET A 1 -29.80 43.63 59.20
CA MET A 1 -31.23 43.43 58.89
C MET A 1 -31.30 42.33 57.84
N ARG A 2 -31.94 41.20 58.18
CA ARG A 2 -32.38 40.05 57.36
C ARG A 2 -31.34 39.27 56.52
N LEU A 3 -30.89 38.17 57.12
CA LEU A 3 -30.43 36.95 56.45
C LEU A 3 -31.55 36.35 55.60
N SER A 4 -31.22 35.86 54.40
CA SER A 4 -32.05 34.95 53.62
C SER A 4 -31.19 33.73 53.26
N ALA A 5 -31.52 32.58 53.85
CA ALA A 5 -30.87 31.30 53.61
C ALA A 5 -31.56 30.60 52.43
N PHE A 6 -30.79 30.20 51.42
CA PHE A 6 -31.22 29.24 50.41
C PHE A 6 -30.73 27.84 50.83
N PRO A 7 -31.57 26.79 50.78
CA PRO A 7 -31.12 25.44 51.07
C PRO A 7 -30.26 24.91 49.91
N VAL A 8 -29.02 24.54 50.20
CA VAL A 8 -28.17 23.75 49.30
C VAL A 8 -28.69 22.33 49.31
N ALA A 9 -29.33 21.89 48.23
CA ALA A 9 -29.63 20.49 48.00
C ALA A 9 -28.34 19.75 47.61
N VAL A 10 -27.79 18.98 48.55
CA VAL A 10 -26.69 18.04 48.27
C VAL A 10 -27.29 16.85 47.52
N LEU A 11 -27.13 16.81 46.19
CA LEU A 11 -27.32 15.58 45.43
C LEU A 11 -26.16 14.64 45.75
N VAL A 12 -26.42 13.64 46.59
CA VAL A 12 -25.52 12.49 46.74
C VAL A 12 -25.73 11.60 45.51
N THR A 13 -24.88 11.74 44.51
CA THR A 13 -24.77 10.75 43.43
C THR A 13 -24.11 9.51 44.02
N ALA A 14 -24.93 8.50 44.35
CA ALA A 14 -24.41 7.16 44.60
C ALA A 14 -23.78 6.64 43.30
N SER A 15 -22.46 6.73 43.20
CA SER A 15 -21.70 6.04 42.17
C SER A 15 -21.83 4.54 42.43
N VAL A 16 -22.72 3.87 41.70
CA VAL A 16 -22.74 2.42 41.62
C VAL A 16 -21.37 1.99 41.06
N PRO A 17 -20.59 1.15 41.77
CA PRO A 17 -19.35 0.64 41.20
C PRO A 17 -19.70 -0.13 39.93
N ALA A 18 -19.15 0.32 38.79
CA ALA A 18 -19.24 -0.44 37.56
C ALA A 18 -18.65 -1.83 37.83
N LEU A 19 -19.46 -2.88 37.73
CA LEU A 19 -18.98 -4.25 37.76
C LEU A 19 -17.91 -4.38 36.68
N ALA A 20 -16.67 -4.69 37.08
CA ALA A 20 -15.58 -4.92 36.15
C ALA A 20 -16.01 -6.05 35.20
N GLN A 21 -16.09 -5.76 33.90
CA GLN A 21 -16.39 -6.80 32.92
C GLN A 21 -15.26 -7.85 32.95
N PRO A 22 -15.60 -9.15 32.90
CA PRO A 22 -14.60 -10.21 32.90
C PRO A 22 -13.68 -10.08 31.67
N THR A 23 -12.38 -10.26 31.88
CA THR A 23 -11.38 -10.18 30.81
C THR A 23 -11.53 -11.40 29.88
N PRO A 24 -11.73 -11.21 28.56
CA PRO A 24 -11.88 -12.32 27.61
C PRO A 24 -10.62 -13.19 27.60
N GLN A 25 -10.78 -14.50 27.43
CA GLN A 25 -9.67 -15.47 27.46
C GLN A 25 -9.75 -16.45 26.30
N LEU A 26 -8.58 -16.76 25.70
CA LEU A 26 -8.42 -17.96 24.90
C LEU A 26 -8.32 -19.15 25.85
N VAL A 27 -9.14 -20.18 25.64
CA VAL A 27 -9.19 -21.39 26.46
C VAL A 27 -8.92 -22.60 25.57
N VAL A 28 -7.91 -23.38 25.91
CA VAL A 28 -7.56 -24.62 25.22
C VAL A 28 -7.80 -25.78 26.17
N GLY A 29 -8.85 -26.55 25.91
CA GLY A 29 -9.12 -27.81 26.58
C GLY A 29 -8.27 -28.91 25.99
N PHE A 30 -7.65 -29.73 26.83
CA PHE A 30 -6.82 -30.85 26.38
C PHE A 30 -6.86 -32.04 27.34
N VAL A 31 -6.47 -33.21 26.84
CA VAL A 31 -6.39 -34.46 27.62
C VAL A 31 -5.06 -35.15 27.35
N SER A 32 -4.52 -35.81 28.37
CA SER A 32 -3.37 -36.70 28.21
C SER A 32 -3.72 -37.78 27.18
N ALA A 33 -2.92 -37.87 26.13
CA ALA A 33 -3.04 -38.91 25.13
C ALA A 33 -2.03 -40.00 25.47
N THR A 34 -2.47 -41.26 25.50
CA THR A 34 -1.52 -42.37 25.44
C THR A 34 -0.77 -42.23 24.11
N ALA A 35 0.56 -42.16 24.17
CA ALA A 35 1.39 -42.12 22.96
C ALA A 35 0.97 -43.28 22.06
N GLN A 36 0.32 -42.98 20.92
CA GLN A 36 0.23 -43.97 19.85
C GLN A 36 1.68 -44.25 19.44
N PRO A 37 2.12 -45.51 19.38
CA PRO A 37 3.46 -45.81 18.92
C PRO A 37 3.61 -45.20 17.53
N VAL A 38 4.59 -44.30 17.39
CA VAL A 38 5.06 -43.89 16.08
C VAL A 38 5.43 -45.19 15.37
N PRO A 39 4.88 -45.50 14.18
CA PRO A 39 5.25 -46.71 13.47
C PRO A 39 6.74 -46.64 13.16
N SER A 40 7.56 -47.27 14.00
CA SER A 40 8.96 -47.49 13.71
C SER A 40 9.00 -48.56 12.63
N LEU A 41 9.63 -48.24 11.51
CA LEU A 41 10.03 -49.28 10.56
C LEU A 41 10.88 -50.28 11.35
N SER A 42 10.49 -51.55 11.32
CA SER A 42 11.33 -52.62 11.88
C SER A 42 12.72 -52.57 11.24
N VAL A 43 13.73 -53.13 11.90
CA VAL A 43 15.08 -53.25 11.32
C VAL A 43 15.03 -53.88 9.91
N ALA A 44 14.07 -54.79 9.68
CA ALA A 44 13.80 -55.36 8.36
C ALA A 44 13.23 -54.33 7.36
N GLY A 45 12.35 -53.42 7.79
CA GLY A 45 11.83 -52.31 6.98
C GLY A 45 12.91 -51.30 6.56
N LEU A 46 13.84 -50.98 7.46
CA LEU A 46 15.02 -50.14 7.17
C LEU A 46 15.99 -50.82 6.19
N LEU A 47 16.23 -52.12 6.36
CA LEU A 47 17.05 -52.90 5.42
C LEU A 47 16.41 -52.99 4.03
N LEU A 48 15.09 -53.19 3.94
CA LEU A 48 14.37 -53.22 2.67
C LEU A 48 14.40 -51.86 1.96
N LEU A 49 14.30 -50.76 2.71
CA LEU A 49 14.43 -49.40 2.16
C LEU A 49 15.85 -49.15 1.63
N MET A 50 16.88 -49.55 2.37
CA MET A 50 18.29 -49.43 1.96
C MET A 50 18.59 -50.29 0.71
N VAL A 51 18.03 -51.49 0.61
CA VAL A 51 18.14 -52.34 -0.58
C VAL A 51 17.42 -51.71 -1.76
N ALA A 52 16.22 -51.15 -1.57
CA ALA A 52 15.48 -50.47 -2.62
C ALA A 52 16.23 -49.24 -3.16
N ILE A 53 16.82 -48.41 -2.29
CA ILE A 53 17.68 -47.28 -2.67
C ILE A 53 18.91 -47.77 -3.42
N SER A 54 19.56 -48.84 -2.95
CA SER A 54 20.76 -49.41 -3.59
C SER A 54 20.47 -49.95 -5.00
N VAL A 55 19.32 -50.62 -5.19
CA VAL A 55 18.85 -51.11 -6.49
C VAL A 55 18.49 -49.94 -7.42
N LEU A 56 17.90 -48.87 -6.88
CA LEU A 56 17.55 -47.66 -7.63
C LEU A 56 18.82 -46.93 -8.12
N VAL A 57 19.82 -46.76 -7.26
CA VAL A 57 21.13 -46.18 -7.59
C VAL A 57 21.91 -47.04 -8.58
N TRP A 58 21.80 -48.37 -8.49
CA TRP A 58 22.42 -49.29 -9.44
C TRP A 58 21.76 -49.20 -10.84
N LYS A 59 20.42 -49.13 -10.90
CA LYS A 59 19.68 -49.01 -12.17
C LYS A 59 19.91 -47.67 -12.87
N THR A 60 19.99 -46.54 -12.13
CA THR A 60 20.27 -45.23 -12.73
C THR A 60 21.66 -45.15 -13.35
N ARG A 61 22.66 -45.85 -12.79
CA ARG A 61 24.03 -45.90 -13.32
C ARG A 61 24.21 -46.81 -14.54
N ARG A 62 23.41 -47.86 -14.71
CA ARG A 62 23.55 -48.81 -15.84
C ARG A 62 22.59 -48.57 -17.01
N LEU A 63 21.43 -47.93 -16.81
CA LEU A 63 20.40 -47.76 -17.85
C LEU A 63 20.21 -46.33 -18.38
N GLY A 64 21.08 -45.38 -18.01
CA GLY A 64 21.13 -44.05 -18.66
C GLY A 64 19.92 -43.14 -18.41
N TRP A 65 19.29 -43.24 -17.24
CA TRP A 65 18.17 -42.35 -16.88
C TRP A 65 18.67 -40.92 -16.62
N PRO A 66 17.92 -39.87 -17.05
CA PRO A 66 18.31 -38.49 -16.81
C PRO A 66 18.34 -38.19 -15.31
N ALA A 67 19.40 -37.50 -14.86
CA ALA A 67 19.72 -37.24 -13.45
C ALA A 67 18.59 -36.55 -12.65
N THR A 68 17.65 -35.90 -13.34
CA THR A 68 16.49 -35.24 -12.74
C THR A 68 15.54 -36.23 -12.07
N LEU A 69 15.26 -37.40 -12.67
CA LEU A 69 14.34 -38.40 -12.09
C LEU A 69 14.91 -39.12 -10.86
N GLY A 70 16.23 -39.27 -10.77
CA GLY A 70 16.90 -39.85 -9.60
C GLY A 70 16.84 -38.95 -8.36
N ALA A 71 16.89 -37.63 -8.55
CA ALA A 71 16.80 -36.64 -7.47
C ALA A 71 15.40 -36.57 -6.84
N TRP A 72 14.33 -36.71 -7.63
CA TRP A 72 12.95 -36.73 -7.13
C TRP A 72 12.65 -37.95 -6.25
N LEU A 73 13.18 -39.13 -6.60
CA LEU A 73 12.95 -40.35 -5.82
C LEU A 73 13.81 -40.40 -4.54
N LEU A 74 15.04 -39.88 -4.56
CA LEU A 74 15.85 -39.71 -3.35
C LEU A 74 15.27 -38.65 -2.40
N GLY A 75 14.72 -37.55 -2.94
CA GLY A 75 14.01 -36.55 -2.15
C GLY A 75 12.77 -37.11 -1.44
N ALA A 76 11.97 -37.94 -2.12
CA ALA A 76 10.79 -38.57 -1.52
C ALA A 76 11.14 -39.56 -0.40
N VAL A 77 12.29 -40.26 -0.49
CA VAL A 77 12.75 -41.19 0.54
C VAL A 77 13.38 -40.46 1.73
N VAL A 78 14.07 -39.34 1.51
CA VAL A 78 14.56 -38.46 2.59
C VAL A 78 13.41 -37.76 3.32
N LEU A 79 12.31 -37.41 2.65
CA LEU A 79 11.10 -36.92 3.31
C LEU A 79 10.39 -38.01 4.15
N ALA A 80 10.47 -39.29 3.74
CA ALA A 80 9.93 -40.40 4.52
C ALA A 80 10.81 -40.80 5.72
N ALA A 81 12.14 -40.62 5.63
CA ALA A 81 13.10 -40.91 6.70
C ALA A 81 13.36 -39.71 7.64
N GLY A 82 13.15 -38.47 7.19
CA GLY A 82 13.32 -37.25 7.96
C GLY A 82 12.25 -37.01 9.03
N GLY A 83 11.19 -37.82 9.08
CA GLY A 83 10.17 -37.77 10.13
C GLY A 83 10.59 -38.32 11.50
N LEU A 84 11.85 -38.74 11.69
CA LEU A 84 12.32 -39.43 12.90
C LEU A 84 13.53 -38.80 13.62
N ALA A 85 13.95 -37.59 13.23
CA ALA A 85 15.01 -36.88 13.96
C ALA A 85 14.53 -35.46 14.33
N GLY A 86 14.34 -35.25 15.64
CA GLY A 86 14.31 -33.94 16.32
C GLY A 86 13.40 -32.88 15.71
N GLY A 87 12.19 -32.74 16.26
CA GLY A 87 11.32 -31.61 15.95
C GLY A 87 12.06 -30.30 16.15
N GLU A 88 12.21 -29.55 15.07
CA GLU A 88 12.76 -28.20 15.12
C GLU A 88 11.91 -27.34 16.05
N ALA A 89 12.62 -26.58 16.87
CA ALA A 89 12.08 -25.61 17.79
C ALA A 89 11.19 -24.60 17.05
N VAL A 90 9.99 -24.40 17.62
CA VAL A 90 9.25 -23.14 17.70
C VAL A 90 9.46 -22.15 16.54
N VAL A 91 8.47 -22.12 15.65
CA VAL A 91 7.92 -20.96 14.91
C VAL A 91 8.79 -19.70 14.99
N ALA A 92 9.80 -19.62 14.14
CA ALA A 92 10.48 -18.37 13.85
C ALA A 92 9.69 -17.60 12.80
N GLN A 93 8.73 -16.80 13.27
CA GLN A 93 8.28 -15.50 12.74
C GLN A 93 6.83 -15.27 13.18
N THR A 94 6.60 -14.24 14.00
CA THR A 94 5.29 -13.65 14.35
C THR A 94 4.46 -14.31 15.48
N VAL A 95 5.07 -14.84 16.55
CA VAL A 95 4.30 -15.21 17.77
C VAL A 95 4.33 -14.06 18.77
N ASN A 96 3.15 -13.49 19.09
CA ASN A 96 3.04 -12.38 20.05
C ASN A 96 2.81 -12.87 21.49
N ARG A 97 2.32 -14.10 21.69
CA ARG A 97 2.02 -14.69 23.00
C ARG A 97 2.15 -16.22 22.97
N THR A 98 2.48 -16.83 24.10
CA THR A 98 2.56 -18.30 24.25
C THR A 98 1.58 -18.80 25.31
N LEU A 99 0.89 -19.90 25.02
CA LEU A 99 0.04 -20.65 25.95
C LEU A 99 0.61 -22.07 26.11
N SER A 100 1.27 -22.33 27.24
CA SER A 100 1.86 -23.63 27.53
C SER A 100 0.82 -24.59 28.13
N LEU A 101 0.62 -25.74 27.50
CA LEU A 101 -0.22 -26.83 27.99
C LEU A 101 0.57 -27.64 29.03
N GLY A 102 0.31 -27.38 30.30
CA GLY A 102 0.89 -28.10 31.43
C GLY A 102 0.12 -29.39 31.75
N GLN A 103 0.09 -29.76 33.03
CA GLN A 103 -0.62 -30.96 33.49
C GLN A 103 -2.13 -30.73 33.73
N THR A 104 -2.54 -29.48 33.94
CA THR A 104 -3.92 -29.09 34.27
C THR A 104 -4.66 -28.52 33.06
N SER A 105 -5.88 -29.02 32.81
CA SER A 105 -6.76 -28.62 31.71
C SER A 105 -8.05 -27.99 32.26
N PRO A 106 -8.59 -26.93 31.63
CA PRO A 106 -8.05 -26.25 30.45
C PRO A 106 -6.88 -25.30 30.79
N ALA A 107 -6.06 -24.97 29.80
CA ALA A 107 -5.12 -23.85 29.90
C ALA A 107 -5.79 -22.59 29.32
N SER A 108 -5.59 -21.43 29.94
CA SER A 108 -6.15 -20.17 29.44
C SER A 108 -5.13 -19.05 29.32
N LEU A 109 -5.39 -18.14 28.39
CA LEU A 109 -4.60 -16.94 28.14
C LEU A 109 -5.54 -15.72 28.10
N PRO A 110 -5.36 -14.73 29.00
CA PRO A 110 -6.14 -13.49 28.94
C PRO A 110 -5.78 -12.68 27.69
N LEU A 111 -6.82 -12.18 27.02
CA LEU A 111 -6.76 -11.39 25.81
C LEU A 111 -6.89 -9.90 26.14
N SER A 112 -6.14 -9.07 25.42
CA SER A 112 -6.19 -7.61 25.54
C SER A 112 -5.76 -6.96 24.23
N GLY A 113 -6.28 -5.74 23.98
CA GLY A 113 -6.02 -4.97 22.76
C GLY A 113 -7.12 -5.10 21.70
N THR A 114 -6.85 -4.54 20.51
CA THR A 114 -7.80 -4.51 19.38
C THR A 114 -7.23 -5.11 18.10
N ALA A 115 -5.98 -5.60 18.14
CA ALA A 115 -5.33 -6.25 17.00
C ALA A 115 -5.50 -7.77 17.05
N ALA A 116 -5.29 -8.44 15.92
CA ALA A 116 -5.15 -9.88 15.90
C ALA A 116 -3.83 -10.33 16.56
N ILE A 117 -3.90 -11.44 17.28
CA ILE A 117 -2.81 -12.01 18.07
C ILE A 117 -2.63 -13.46 17.67
N ASP A 118 -1.41 -13.82 17.26
CA ASP A 118 -1.01 -15.21 17.12
C ASP A 118 -0.51 -15.76 18.46
N VAL A 119 -1.19 -16.79 18.95
CA VAL A 119 -0.88 -17.50 20.19
C VAL A 119 -0.26 -18.85 19.85
N ALA A 120 1.01 -19.04 20.22
CA ALA A 120 1.64 -20.36 20.15
C ALA A 120 1.14 -21.23 21.30
N VAL A 121 0.42 -22.29 20.98
CA VAL A 121 -0.01 -23.31 21.93
C VAL A 121 1.04 -24.41 21.94
N THR A 122 1.76 -24.59 23.04
CA THR A 122 2.89 -25.52 23.14
C THR A 122 2.63 -26.60 24.20
N ASN A 123 2.95 -27.86 23.89
CA ASN A 123 2.83 -28.95 24.85
C ASN A 123 4.04 -29.02 25.78
N ALA A 124 3.86 -28.61 27.03
CA ALA A 124 4.87 -28.64 28.09
C ALA A 124 4.64 -29.75 29.14
N SER A 125 3.66 -30.64 28.92
CA SER A 125 3.22 -31.65 29.92
C SER A 125 4.19 -32.84 30.09
N GLY A 126 5.19 -32.97 29.23
CA GLY A 126 6.16 -34.08 29.21
C GLY A 126 5.66 -35.36 28.50
N GLY A 127 4.39 -35.45 28.13
CA GLY A 127 3.79 -36.57 27.37
C GLY A 127 2.95 -36.08 26.18
N ALA A 128 2.38 -37.00 25.39
CA ALA A 128 1.50 -36.62 24.30
C ALA A 128 0.18 -36.04 24.84
N VAL A 129 -0.32 -34.98 24.19
CA VAL A 129 -1.55 -34.29 24.57
C VAL A 129 -2.47 -34.20 23.36
N ARG A 130 -3.75 -34.52 23.52
CA ARG A 130 -4.77 -34.29 22.48
C ARG A 130 -5.59 -33.05 22.83
N LEU A 131 -5.66 -32.10 21.90
CA LEU A 131 -6.49 -30.91 22.00
C LEU A 131 -7.96 -31.34 21.92
N ALA A 132 -8.73 -31.10 22.98
CA ALA A 132 -10.15 -31.40 23.05
C ALA A 132 -10.98 -30.25 22.50
N SER A 133 -10.65 -29.01 22.87
CA SER A 133 -11.34 -27.82 22.41
C SER A 133 -10.41 -26.60 22.35
N ILE A 134 -10.81 -25.62 21.54
CA ILE A 134 -10.14 -24.34 21.39
C ILE A 134 -11.27 -23.31 21.33
N ASP A 135 -11.47 -22.59 22.43
CA ASP A 135 -12.64 -21.76 22.65
C ASP A 135 -12.25 -20.37 23.18
N LEU A 136 -13.22 -19.46 23.20
CA LEU A 136 -13.10 -18.16 23.85
C LEU A 136 -14.07 -18.10 25.03
N ALA A 137 -13.54 -17.90 26.23
CA ALA A 137 -14.33 -17.65 27.43
C ALA A 137 -14.47 -16.15 27.67
N ASP A 138 -15.61 -15.73 28.24
CA ASP A 138 -15.92 -14.34 28.56
C ASP A 138 -15.77 -13.37 27.37
N ALA A 139 -15.92 -13.88 26.15
CA ALA A 139 -15.80 -13.12 24.91
C ALA A 139 -17.13 -12.52 24.40
N THR A 140 -18.24 -12.85 25.06
CA THR A 140 -19.58 -12.36 24.69
C THR A 140 -19.64 -10.84 24.79
N GLY A 141 -19.78 -10.16 23.66
CA GLY A 141 -19.81 -8.69 23.59
C GLY A 141 -18.46 -7.99 23.56
N SER A 142 -17.32 -8.70 23.73
CA SER A 142 -15.98 -8.12 23.59
C SER A 142 -15.44 -8.17 22.16
N GLY A 143 -16.17 -8.83 21.24
CA GLY A 143 -15.89 -8.88 19.82
C GLY A 143 -14.81 -9.88 19.41
N TYR A 144 -14.10 -10.52 20.35
CA TYR A 144 -13.04 -11.48 20.01
C TYR A 144 -13.58 -12.74 19.32
N PHE A 145 -12.85 -13.24 18.33
CA PHE A 145 -13.13 -14.49 17.64
C PHE A 145 -11.84 -15.22 17.25
N ILE A 146 -11.90 -16.55 17.16
CA ILE A 146 -10.79 -17.36 16.63
C ILE A 146 -10.81 -17.23 15.12
N SER A 147 -9.76 -16.62 14.57
CA SER A 147 -9.64 -16.39 13.14
C SER A 147 -8.96 -17.58 12.46
N THR A 148 -9.40 -17.90 11.26
CA THR A 148 -8.77 -18.84 10.33
C THR A 148 -7.95 -18.13 9.25
N PHE A 149 -7.92 -16.80 9.24
CA PHE A 149 -7.34 -15.98 8.17
C PHE A 149 -5.81 -15.84 8.28
N GLY A 150 -5.10 -15.99 7.15
CA GLY A 150 -3.64 -15.88 7.01
C GLY A 150 -2.89 -17.23 7.06
N ASP A 151 -1.63 -17.20 6.65
CA ASP A 151 -0.76 -18.39 6.58
C ASP A 151 -0.13 -18.69 7.94
N ALA A 152 -0.70 -19.65 8.66
CA ALA A 152 0.02 -20.33 9.72
C ALA A 152 0.17 -21.80 9.31
N ALA A 153 1.34 -22.16 8.79
CA ALA A 153 1.74 -23.56 8.80
C ALA A 153 1.66 -24.01 10.27
N GLN A 154 0.79 -24.98 10.59
CA GLN A 154 0.48 -25.46 11.95
C GLN A 154 -0.62 -24.70 12.73
N ARG A 155 -1.75 -24.34 12.11
CA ARG A 155 -2.98 -23.99 12.85
C ARG A 155 -3.36 -25.10 13.84
N CYS A 156 -3.70 -24.74 15.07
CA CYS A 156 -4.26 -25.70 16.01
C CYS A 156 -5.63 -26.17 15.53
N ALA A 157 -5.89 -27.47 15.63
CA ALA A 157 -7.19 -28.06 15.36
C ALA A 157 -7.71 -28.86 16.57
N SER A 158 -9.02 -28.79 16.81
CA SER A 158 -9.65 -29.71 17.77
C SER A 158 -9.42 -31.16 17.32
N GLY A 159 -9.03 -32.02 18.25
CA GLY A 159 -8.67 -33.42 18.01
C GLY A 159 -7.21 -33.67 17.65
N GLN A 160 -6.41 -32.63 17.39
CA GLN A 160 -4.98 -32.74 17.09
C GLN A 160 -4.20 -33.27 18.30
N THR A 161 -3.23 -34.16 18.06
CA THR A 161 -2.28 -34.59 19.09
C THR A 161 -0.95 -33.87 18.93
N LEU A 162 -0.48 -33.26 20.01
CA LEU A 162 0.84 -32.65 20.13
C LEU A 162 1.73 -33.55 20.99
N GLN A 163 2.88 -33.97 20.48
CA GLN A 163 3.92 -34.62 21.27
C GLN A 163 4.57 -33.63 22.25
N ALA A 164 5.31 -34.13 23.23
CA ALA A 164 6.04 -33.28 24.15
C ALA A 164 6.97 -32.33 23.37
N GLY A 165 6.89 -31.02 23.66
CA GLY A 165 7.65 -29.98 22.98
C GLY A 165 7.07 -29.51 21.64
N GLN A 166 6.06 -30.17 21.09
CA GLN A 166 5.38 -29.70 19.87
C GLN A 166 4.39 -28.58 20.17
N GLY A 167 4.06 -27.79 19.15
CA GLY A 167 3.08 -26.73 19.25
C GLY A 167 2.32 -26.49 17.94
N CYS A 168 1.35 -25.60 18.03
CA CYS A 168 0.53 -25.11 16.94
C CYS A 168 0.15 -23.65 17.24
N VAL A 169 -0.47 -22.95 16.28
CA VAL A 169 -0.85 -21.55 16.42
C VAL A 169 -2.38 -21.39 16.41
N VAL A 170 -2.90 -20.61 17.37
CA VAL A 170 -4.27 -20.09 17.34
C VAL A 170 -4.18 -18.58 17.08
N ARG A 171 -4.80 -18.11 16.00
CA ARG A 171 -4.99 -16.67 15.78
C ARG A 171 -6.29 -16.24 16.43
N VAL A 172 -6.21 -15.27 17.33
CA VAL A 172 -7.38 -14.64 17.94
C VAL A 172 -7.43 -13.20 17.48
N ALA A 173 -8.53 -12.82 16.83
CA ALA A 173 -8.78 -11.44 16.41
C ALA A 173 -9.77 -10.80 17.37
N ALA A 174 -9.48 -9.58 17.84
CA ALA A 174 -10.55 -8.73 18.34
C ALA A 174 -11.43 -8.36 17.14
N GLY A 175 -12.75 -8.31 17.34
CA GLY A 175 -13.68 -7.91 16.30
C GLY A 175 -13.27 -6.52 15.82
N GLY A 176 -12.68 -6.46 14.63
CA GLY A 176 -12.10 -5.22 14.14
C GLY A 176 -13.15 -4.12 14.15
N GLN A 177 -12.72 -2.91 14.47
CA GLN A 177 -13.57 -1.71 14.54
C GLN A 177 -14.50 -1.56 13.32
N TYR A 178 -14.11 -2.12 12.18
CA TYR A 178 -14.75 -1.96 10.89
C TYR A 178 -15.59 -3.17 10.44
N LEU A 179 -15.74 -4.24 11.24
CA LEU A 179 -16.48 -5.44 10.84
C LEU A 179 -17.93 -5.16 10.41
N GLN A 180 -18.57 -4.19 11.06
CA GLN A 180 -19.96 -3.81 10.80
C GLN A 180 -20.09 -2.69 9.74
N ALA A 181 -18.98 -2.19 9.20
CA ALA A 181 -19.02 -1.11 8.22
C ALA A 181 -19.70 -1.57 6.93
N GLN A 182 -20.57 -0.74 6.40
CA GLN A 182 -21.36 -1.00 5.20
C GLN A 182 -20.76 -0.26 4.00
N VAL A 183 -21.08 -0.74 2.80
CA VAL A 183 -20.71 -0.03 1.56
C VAL A 183 -21.27 1.38 1.59
N GLY A 184 -20.41 2.37 1.32
CA GLY A 184 -20.75 3.79 1.38
C GLY A 184 -20.37 4.48 2.68
N ASP A 185 -20.09 3.73 3.75
CA ASP A 185 -19.64 4.31 5.03
C ASP A 185 -18.33 5.09 4.84
N VAL A 186 -18.23 6.23 5.53
CA VAL A 186 -17.03 7.05 5.61
C VAL A 186 -16.33 6.78 6.93
N LEU A 187 -15.07 6.35 6.86
CA LEU A 187 -14.26 6.01 8.02
C LEU A 187 -13.11 7.00 8.15
N LYS A 188 -12.94 7.59 9.34
CA LYS A 188 -11.71 8.28 9.73
C LYS A 188 -10.73 7.25 10.29
N VAL A 189 -9.58 7.11 9.65
CA VAL A 189 -8.56 6.10 9.97
C VAL A 189 -7.19 6.75 10.01
N ARG A 190 -6.19 6.09 10.56
CA ARG A 190 -4.77 6.44 10.42
C ARG A 190 -4.20 5.72 9.20
N LEU A 191 -3.26 6.35 8.50
CA LEU A 191 -2.60 5.72 7.35
C LEU A 191 -2.00 4.34 7.66
N GLY A 192 -1.48 4.14 8.88
CA GLY A 192 -0.91 2.86 9.33
C GLY A 192 -1.92 1.71 9.47
N GLU A 193 -3.23 2.00 9.45
CA GLU A 193 -4.28 0.98 9.52
C GLU A 193 -4.58 0.36 8.14
N LEU A 194 -4.08 0.95 7.06
CA LEU A 194 -4.40 0.55 5.69
C LEU A 194 -3.40 -0.49 5.16
N ARG A 195 -3.92 -1.60 4.61
CA ARG A 195 -3.12 -2.59 3.88
C ARG A 195 -3.18 -2.32 2.38
N PRO A 196 -2.03 -2.13 1.70
CA PRO A 196 -2.00 -2.04 0.25
C PRO A 196 -2.57 -3.29 -0.44
N THR A 197 -3.21 -3.08 -1.59
CA THR A 197 -3.68 -4.14 -2.50
C THR A 197 -2.95 -4.10 -3.85
N GLN A 198 -1.84 -3.37 -3.92
CA GLN A 198 -0.90 -3.37 -5.03
C GLN A 198 0.53 -3.35 -4.49
N PRO A 199 1.50 -4.02 -5.15
CA PRO A 199 2.88 -4.08 -4.69
C PRO A 199 3.75 -2.90 -5.10
N SER A 200 3.30 -2.06 -6.04
CA SER A 200 4.10 -1.01 -6.63
C SER A 200 3.32 0.28 -6.77
N VAL A 201 4.03 1.40 -6.92
CA VAL A 201 3.51 2.69 -7.37
C VAL A 201 4.46 3.23 -8.43
N GLY A 202 4.02 4.24 -9.18
CA GLY A 202 4.92 5.03 -10.01
C GLY A 202 5.62 6.07 -9.16
N TYR A 203 6.92 5.90 -8.90
CA TYR A 203 7.63 6.81 -8.00
C TYR A 203 7.64 8.24 -8.50
N ASP A 204 7.68 8.49 -9.81
CA ASP A 204 7.73 9.86 -10.31
C ASP A 204 6.45 10.64 -10.03
N GLN A 205 5.31 9.97 -9.94
CA GLN A 205 4.08 10.61 -9.48
C GLN A 205 4.18 10.99 -7.99
N VAL A 206 4.75 10.11 -7.15
CA VAL A 206 4.97 10.40 -5.72
C VAL A 206 5.99 11.53 -5.57
N TYR A 207 7.13 11.44 -6.25
CA TYR A 207 8.20 12.44 -6.24
C TYR A 207 7.77 13.80 -6.77
N TYR A 208 6.90 13.84 -7.79
CA TYR A 208 6.25 15.08 -8.20
C TYR A 208 5.55 15.74 -7.01
N HIS A 209 4.69 15.00 -6.31
CA HIS A 209 3.96 15.54 -5.19
C HIS A 209 4.90 15.92 -4.03
N LEU A 210 5.86 15.09 -3.66
CA LEU A 210 6.81 15.40 -2.60
C LEU A 210 7.69 16.62 -2.93
N GLY A 211 8.20 16.70 -4.16
CA GLY A 211 9.01 17.83 -4.63
C GLY A 211 8.23 19.14 -4.68
N ARG A 212 6.93 19.10 -5.02
CA ARG A 212 6.07 20.30 -5.02
C ARG A 212 5.57 20.69 -3.63
N LYS A 213 5.21 19.71 -2.78
CA LYS A 213 4.46 19.93 -1.53
C LYS A 213 5.35 20.15 -0.30
N GLN A 214 6.66 20.00 -0.41
CA GLN A 214 7.62 20.24 0.67
C GLN A 214 8.65 21.32 0.28
N PRO A 215 8.20 22.59 0.22
CA PRO A 215 9.04 23.70 -0.24
C PRO A 215 10.15 24.05 0.77
N ASP A 216 11.26 24.59 0.27
CA ASP A 216 12.18 25.41 1.08
C ASP A 216 11.51 26.75 1.40
N LEU A 217 10.99 26.91 2.61
CA LEU A 217 10.29 28.12 3.07
C LEU A 217 11.17 29.38 3.08
N THR A 218 12.50 29.23 2.97
CA THR A 218 13.45 30.34 2.96
C THR A 218 13.88 30.75 1.55
N ARG A 219 13.40 30.04 0.51
CA ARG A 219 13.79 30.26 -0.89
C ARG A 219 13.57 31.69 -1.38
N PHE A 220 12.49 32.32 -0.95
CA PHE A 220 12.14 33.70 -1.28
C PHE A 220 11.92 34.49 0.01
N THR A 221 12.41 35.72 0.03
CA THR A 221 12.24 36.62 1.17
C THR A 221 10.86 37.26 1.13
N ALA A 222 10.17 37.27 2.28
CA ALA A 222 8.90 37.97 2.41
C ALA A 222 9.06 39.48 2.17
N THR A 223 8.09 40.09 1.50
CA THR A 223 8.00 41.55 1.39
C THR A 223 7.45 42.15 2.69
N GLN A 224 7.53 43.48 2.84
CA GLN A 224 6.91 44.17 3.97
C GLN A 224 5.40 43.95 4.06
N ALA A 225 4.74 43.64 2.94
CA ALA A 225 3.31 43.37 2.87
C ALA A 225 2.94 41.97 3.40
N GLY A 226 3.92 41.11 3.65
CA GLY A 226 3.70 39.73 4.08
C GLY A 226 3.18 38.82 2.96
N TYR A 227 2.34 37.85 3.30
CA TYR A 227 1.75 36.91 2.36
C TYR A 227 0.48 37.49 1.70
N LEU A 228 0.44 37.46 0.37
CA LEU A 228 -0.59 38.11 -0.47
C LEU A 228 -1.43 37.11 -1.29
N GLY A 229 -1.29 35.80 -1.07
CA GLY A 229 -1.98 34.79 -1.88
C GLY A 229 -1.26 34.46 -3.19
N ASP A 230 -1.99 34.16 -4.28
CA ASP A 230 -1.41 33.78 -5.58
C ASP A 230 -0.96 35.00 -6.41
N ASP A 231 -0.17 35.87 -5.80
CA ASP A 231 0.17 37.17 -6.39
C ASP A 231 1.01 37.05 -7.67
N ALA A 232 0.61 37.80 -8.70
CA ALA A 232 1.32 38.18 -9.94
C ALA A 232 2.85 38.15 -9.90
N THR A 233 3.33 38.86 -8.90
CA THR A 233 4.58 39.63 -8.91
C THR A 233 5.41 39.37 -7.66
N ASP A 234 4.81 38.76 -6.63
CA ASP A 234 5.49 38.37 -5.41
C ASP A 234 5.80 36.87 -5.36
N ASN A 235 7.09 36.54 -5.54
CA ASN A 235 7.57 35.16 -5.51
C ASN A 235 7.34 34.49 -4.15
N TYR A 236 7.46 35.22 -3.04
CA TYR A 236 7.25 34.66 -1.71
C TYR A 236 5.81 34.13 -1.56
N SER A 237 4.83 34.97 -1.86
CA SER A 237 3.41 34.62 -1.74
C SER A 237 3.01 33.53 -2.72
N ARG A 238 3.36 33.69 -4.00
CA ARG A 238 3.00 32.71 -5.02
C ARG A 238 3.61 31.34 -4.77
N TYR A 239 4.86 31.30 -4.29
CA TYR A 239 5.53 30.05 -3.97
C TYR A 239 4.82 29.31 -2.85
N LEU A 240 4.52 29.97 -1.72
CA LEU A 240 3.77 29.36 -0.62
C LEU A 240 2.35 28.95 -1.02
N TYR A 241 1.66 29.78 -1.81
CA TYR A 241 0.32 29.49 -2.31
C TYR A 241 0.29 28.17 -3.11
N ARG A 242 1.26 27.96 -3.99
CA ARG A 242 1.25 26.84 -4.95
C ARG A 242 1.99 25.59 -4.44
N THR A 243 2.60 25.67 -3.25
CA THR A 243 3.36 24.58 -2.60
C THR A 243 2.74 24.20 -1.24
N GLU A 244 3.11 24.87 -0.15
CA GLU A 244 2.63 24.57 1.21
C GLU A 244 1.10 24.69 1.35
N ARG A 245 0.51 25.81 0.93
CA ARG A 245 -0.95 25.97 0.94
C ARG A 245 -1.62 24.93 0.07
N LYS A 246 -1.06 24.63 -1.11
CA LYS A 246 -1.59 23.59 -2.00
C LYS A 246 -1.50 22.19 -1.40
N ARG A 247 -0.48 21.89 -0.58
CA ARG A 247 -0.41 20.64 0.19
C ARG A 247 -1.60 20.50 1.15
N ALA A 248 -1.92 21.54 1.91
CA ALA A 248 -3.06 21.54 2.82
C ALA A 248 -4.41 21.51 2.07
N ASP A 249 -4.52 22.26 0.97
CA ASP A 249 -5.69 22.26 0.09
C ASP A 249 -5.99 20.88 -0.49
N ASP A 250 -4.98 20.22 -1.06
CA ASP A 250 -5.10 18.84 -1.56
C ASP A 250 -5.47 17.88 -0.43
N TYR A 251 -4.86 18.02 0.76
CA TYR A 251 -5.22 17.18 1.90
C TYR A 251 -6.68 17.37 2.34
N CYS A 252 -7.21 18.61 2.33
CA CYS A 252 -8.63 18.83 2.57
C CYS A 252 -9.51 18.16 1.51
N ALA A 253 -9.14 18.30 0.23
CA ALA A 253 -9.90 17.76 -0.89
C ALA A 253 -9.90 16.22 -0.89
N ASP A 254 -8.73 15.60 -0.72
CA ASP A 254 -8.54 14.14 -0.67
C ASP A 254 -9.31 13.49 0.49
N ASN A 255 -9.57 14.26 1.55
CA ASN A 255 -10.37 13.81 2.69
C ASN A 255 -11.85 14.22 2.62
N GLY A 256 -12.32 14.69 1.45
CA GLY A 256 -13.71 15.06 1.24
C GLY A 256 -14.16 16.28 2.05
N ARG A 257 -13.20 17.09 2.50
CA ARG A 257 -13.41 18.26 3.37
C ARG A 257 -13.38 19.60 2.64
N GLY A 258 -13.54 19.56 1.32
CA GLY A 258 -13.50 20.74 0.45
C GLY A 258 -12.08 21.30 0.27
N ALA A 259 -11.98 22.60 -0.04
CA ALA A 259 -10.71 23.32 -0.13
C ALA A 259 -10.23 23.78 1.25
N ILE A 260 -9.05 24.39 1.30
CA ILE A 260 -8.59 25.16 2.48
C ILE A 260 -9.42 26.45 2.65
N ASP A 261 -9.71 26.84 3.90
CA ASP A 261 -10.22 28.16 4.27
C ASP A 261 -9.05 29.17 4.30
N ASP A 262 -9.01 30.05 3.30
CA ASP A 262 -7.92 31.03 3.12
C ASP A 262 -7.76 31.99 4.30
N ALA A 263 -8.83 32.30 5.02
CA ALA A 263 -8.76 33.17 6.19
C ALA A 263 -8.06 32.51 7.38
N ARG A 264 -7.87 31.19 7.35
CA ARG A 264 -7.24 30.40 8.42
C ARG A 264 -5.93 29.74 8.00
N TYR A 265 -5.44 30.03 6.80
CA TYR A 265 -4.12 29.62 6.36
C TYR A 265 -3.06 30.46 7.07
N MET A 266 -2.10 29.79 7.72
CA MET A 266 -0.95 30.43 8.37
C MET A 266 0.33 30.05 7.60
N PRO A 267 0.86 30.94 6.75
CA PRO A 267 2.04 30.66 5.94
C PRO A 267 3.23 30.22 6.78
N GLY A 268 3.89 29.13 6.39
CA GLY A 268 5.05 28.52 7.06
C GLY A 268 4.72 27.71 8.32
N GLN A 269 3.45 27.51 8.66
CA GLN A 269 3.02 26.86 9.91
C GLN A 269 2.14 25.62 9.69
N VAL A 270 2.00 25.14 8.46
CA VAL A 270 1.15 23.99 8.15
C VAL A 270 1.76 22.71 8.71
N SER A 271 0.97 21.99 9.52
CA SER A 271 1.24 20.62 9.94
C SER A 271 -0.01 19.77 9.74
N LEU A 272 0.05 18.81 8.81
CA LEU A 272 -1.08 17.92 8.51
C LEU A 272 -1.40 17.00 9.68
N VAL A 273 -0.38 16.35 10.27
CA VAL A 273 -0.56 15.42 11.39
C VAL A 273 -1.03 16.12 12.67
N ALA A 274 -0.59 17.36 12.93
CA ALA A 274 -1.05 18.13 14.08
C ALA A 274 -2.40 18.82 13.82
N GLY A 275 -2.81 18.96 12.56
CA GLY A 275 -4.01 19.69 12.17
C GLY A 275 -3.93 21.19 12.46
N THR A 276 -2.73 21.79 12.35
CA THR A 276 -2.47 23.20 12.67
C THR A 276 -2.00 23.99 11.45
N GLY A 277 -2.18 25.31 11.48
CA GLY A 277 -1.76 26.22 10.42
C GLY A 277 -2.69 26.28 9.20
N PHE A 278 -3.82 25.57 9.25
CA PHE A 278 -4.89 25.63 8.25
C PHE A 278 -6.23 25.18 8.84
N ALA A 279 -7.32 25.44 8.11
CA ALA A 279 -8.59 24.75 8.30
C ALA A 279 -9.17 24.38 6.93
N CYS A 280 -9.91 23.27 6.86
CA CYS A 280 -10.69 22.94 5.68
C CYS A 280 -12.03 23.69 5.70
N THR A 281 -12.55 24.03 4.52
CA THR A 281 -13.87 24.65 4.33
C THR A 281 -15.00 23.81 4.89
N VAL A 282 -14.84 22.49 4.94
CA VAL A 282 -15.73 21.57 5.68
C VAL A 282 -15.04 21.09 6.97
N PRO A 283 -15.59 21.38 8.16
CA PRO A 283 -15.06 20.87 9.42
C PRO A 283 -15.27 19.34 9.51
N GLU A 284 -14.54 18.67 10.41
CA GLU A 284 -14.65 17.21 10.56
C GLU A 284 -16.06 16.73 10.96
N SER A 285 -16.81 17.57 11.68
CA SER A 285 -18.21 17.31 12.05
C SER A 285 -19.21 17.63 10.91
N GLY A 286 -18.72 18.13 9.78
CA GLY A 286 -19.53 18.51 8.62
C GLY A 286 -19.81 17.35 7.66
N PRO A 287 -20.56 17.61 6.58
CA PRO A 287 -20.91 16.59 5.58
C PRO A 287 -19.69 16.26 4.70
N ILE A 288 -18.95 15.20 5.06
CA ILE A 288 -17.81 14.71 4.29
C ILE A 288 -18.27 14.19 2.91
N ALA A 289 -17.64 14.68 1.85
CA ALA A 289 -17.98 14.31 0.48
C ALA A 289 -17.46 12.90 0.12
N ALA A 290 -18.26 11.87 0.44
CA ALA A 290 -17.88 10.47 0.30
C ALA A 290 -17.48 10.05 -1.14
N ALA A 291 -18.08 10.67 -2.16
CA ALA A 291 -17.87 10.27 -3.56
C ALA A 291 -16.42 10.47 -4.06
N GLY A 292 -15.69 11.44 -3.51
CA GLY A 292 -14.30 11.72 -3.86
C GLY A 292 -13.26 11.02 -3.00
N LEU A 293 -13.68 10.28 -1.96
CA LEU A 293 -12.78 9.62 -1.05
C LEU A 293 -12.13 8.38 -1.67
N LYS A 294 -10.90 8.12 -1.23
CA LYS A 294 -10.18 6.88 -1.48
C LYS A 294 -10.93 5.69 -0.86
N THR A 295 -10.91 4.56 -1.55
CA THR A 295 -11.77 3.42 -1.21
C THR A 295 -11.01 2.33 -0.48
N VAL A 296 -11.71 1.63 0.41
CA VAL A 296 -11.23 0.43 1.10
C VAL A 296 -12.24 -0.69 1.02
N VAL A 297 -11.75 -1.93 1.00
CA VAL A 297 -12.54 -3.12 1.32
C VAL A 297 -12.25 -3.55 2.75
N VAL A 298 -13.30 -3.82 3.53
CA VAL A 298 -13.17 -4.47 4.83
C VAL A 298 -12.92 -5.96 4.61
N GLY A 299 -11.75 -6.45 4.98
CA GLY A 299 -11.41 -7.87 4.92
C GLY A 299 -11.67 -8.59 6.25
N PRO A 300 -11.29 -9.88 6.32
CA PRO A 300 -11.32 -10.66 7.56
C PRO A 300 -10.64 -9.91 8.72
N GLU A 301 -11.12 -10.14 9.95
CA GLU A 301 -10.62 -9.44 11.14
C GLU A 301 -10.91 -7.92 11.15
N GLY A 302 -11.70 -7.43 10.19
CA GLY A 302 -12.01 -6.01 10.05
C GLY A 302 -10.83 -5.21 9.49
N GLN A 303 -9.81 -5.85 8.94
CA GLN A 303 -8.65 -5.19 8.34
C GLN A 303 -9.08 -4.40 7.10
N LEU A 304 -8.63 -3.15 6.99
CA LEU A 304 -8.91 -2.32 5.82
C LEU A 304 -7.86 -2.54 4.73
N TYR A 305 -8.33 -2.94 3.55
CA TYR A 305 -7.53 -3.14 2.34
C TYR A 305 -7.78 -1.97 1.38
N LEU A 306 -6.76 -1.16 1.13
CA LEU A 306 -6.83 0.04 0.29
C LEU A 306 -7.01 -0.33 -1.16
N THR A 307 -8.13 0.04 -1.78
CA THR A 307 -8.46 -0.30 -3.18
C THR A 307 -8.20 0.83 -4.16
N ASP A 308 -8.30 2.09 -3.72
CA ASP A 308 -7.84 3.29 -4.45
C ASP A 308 -6.96 4.14 -3.53
N GLY A 309 -6.05 4.93 -4.10
CA GLY A 309 -5.35 5.99 -3.39
C GLY A 309 -3.91 5.68 -2.99
N HIS A 310 -3.31 4.58 -3.45
CA HIS A 310 -1.95 4.21 -3.05
C HIS A 310 -0.91 5.29 -3.36
N HIS A 311 -0.99 6.01 -4.49
CA HIS A 311 -0.09 7.14 -4.75
C HIS A 311 -0.36 8.33 -3.82
N THR A 312 -1.62 8.67 -3.57
CA THR A 312 -2.01 9.76 -2.66
C THR A 312 -1.54 9.46 -1.25
N PHE A 313 -1.86 8.28 -0.73
CA PHE A 313 -1.55 7.89 0.64
C PHE A 313 -0.08 7.52 0.85
N THR A 314 0.62 6.99 -0.16
CA THR A 314 2.10 6.90 -0.10
C THR A 314 2.73 8.29 -0.14
N THR A 315 2.21 9.24 -0.91
CA THR A 315 2.69 10.64 -0.82
C THR A 315 2.52 11.18 0.59
N LEU A 316 1.34 11.02 1.19
CA LEU A 316 1.07 11.46 2.56
C LEU A 316 1.91 10.71 3.61
N TRP A 317 2.25 9.45 3.37
CA TRP A 317 3.15 8.67 4.20
C TRP A 317 4.57 9.24 4.23
N GLU A 318 5.07 9.68 3.06
CA GLU A 318 6.44 10.17 2.86
C GLU A 318 6.63 11.67 3.19
N LEU A 319 5.56 12.41 3.50
CA LEU A 319 5.68 13.80 3.96
C LEU A 319 6.39 13.87 5.32
N ALA A 320 7.20 14.90 5.53
CA ALA A 320 7.86 15.16 6.80
C ALA A 320 6.88 15.32 7.98
N ASP A 321 5.67 15.81 7.71
CA ASP A 321 4.56 15.98 8.66
C ASP A 321 3.42 14.95 8.44
N GLY A 322 3.77 13.79 7.88
CA GLY A 322 2.84 12.71 7.57
C GLY A 322 3.12 11.41 8.34
N GLY A 323 3.10 10.28 7.62
CA GLY A 323 3.40 8.95 8.17
C GLY A 323 2.22 8.21 8.80
N ALA A 324 2.52 7.11 9.49
CA ALA A 324 1.54 6.12 9.95
C ALA A 324 0.39 6.69 10.81
N ASN A 325 0.63 7.79 11.54
CA ASN A 325 -0.33 8.39 12.45
C ASN A 325 -1.22 9.47 11.80
N LEU A 326 -0.94 9.86 10.56
CA LEU A 326 -1.71 10.89 9.86
C LEU A 326 -3.15 10.40 9.65
N PRO A 327 -4.17 11.11 10.17
CA PRO A 327 -5.55 10.77 9.92
C PRO A 327 -5.93 10.99 8.45
N VAL A 328 -6.71 10.09 7.89
CA VAL A 328 -7.31 10.19 6.56
C VAL A 328 -8.75 9.67 6.58
N TRP A 329 -9.52 10.04 5.57
CA TRP A 329 -10.90 9.59 5.40
C TRP A 329 -10.97 8.67 4.19
N VAL A 330 -11.60 7.52 4.38
CA VAL A 330 -11.81 6.52 3.34
C VAL A 330 -13.29 6.16 3.25
N ARG A 331 -13.72 5.73 2.06
CA ARG A 331 -15.05 5.19 1.84
C ARG A 331 -14.99 3.67 1.70
N VAL A 332 -15.90 2.96 2.37
CA VAL A 332 -16.01 1.50 2.20
C VAL A 332 -16.64 1.20 0.83
N SER A 333 -15.91 0.49 -0.03
CA SER A 333 -16.38 0.01 -1.34
C SER A 333 -16.89 -1.43 -1.29
N GLY A 334 -16.52 -2.20 -0.26
CA GLY A 334 -16.97 -3.57 -0.05
C GLY A 334 -16.70 -4.06 1.37
N ASN A 335 -17.52 -4.98 1.87
CA ASN A 335 -17.24 -5.69 3.11
C ASN A 335 -17.19 -7.20 2.84
N PHE A 336 -15.98 -7.75 2.87
CA PHE A 336 -15.65 -9.15 2.64
C PHE A 336 -15.14 -9.84 3.92
N SER A 337 -15.42 -9.25 5.09
CA SER A 337 -15.02 -9.80 6.38
C SER A 337 -15.58 -11.19 6.66
N ASN A 338 -16.68 -11.57 5.98
CA ASN A 338 -17.30 -12.88 6.08
C ASN A 338 -16.65 -13.99 5.22
N ALA A 339 -15.50 -13.72 4.59
CA ALA A 339 -14.78 -14.77 3.85
C ALA A 339 -14.34 -15.89 4.81
N ALA A 340 -14.59 -17.15 4.44
CA ALA A 340 -14.33 -18.30 5.30
C ALA A 340 -12.83 -18.55 5.55
N ASP A 341 -11.98 -18.20 4.57
CA ASP A 341 -10.54 -18.36 4.61
C ASP A 341 -9.84 -17.32 3.71
N SER A 342 -8.49 -17.34 3.75
CA SER A 342 -7.64 -16.45 2.96
C SER A 342 -7.87 -16.61 1.45
N ALA A 343 -7.99 -17.85 0.97
CA ALA A 343 -8.18 -18.15 -0.44
C ALA A 343 -9.49 -17.54 -0.97
N THR A 344 -10.59 -17.71 -0.24
CA THR A 344 -11.90 -17.16 -0.56
C THR A 344 -11.88 -15.63 -0.58
N PHE A 345 -11.20 -15.01 0.39
CA PHE A 345 -11.05 -13.55 0.44
C PHE A 345 -10.32 -13.03 -0.81
N TRP A 346 -9.14 -13.59 -1.12
CA TRP A 346 -8.34 -13.12 -2.25
C TRP A 346 -8.92 -13.46 -3.62
N GLN A 347 -9.64 -14.59 -3.74
CA GLN A 347 -10.45 -14.87 -4.93
C GLN A 347 -11.53 -13.81 -5.13
N ARG A 348 -12.21 -13.40 -4.07
CA ARG A 348 -13.22 -12.33 -4.13
C ARG A 348 -12.60 -10.98 -4.48
N MET A 349 -11.46 -10.62 -3.87
CA MET A 349 -10.72 -9.39 -4.22
C MET A 349 -10.33 -9.35 -5.70
N GLN A 350 -9.83 -10.46 -6.26
CA GLN A 350 -9.49 -10.54 -7.69
C GLN A 350 -10.72 -10.49 -8.59
N ALA A 351 -11.77 -11.27 -8.28
CA ALA A 351 -13.00 -11.31 -9.07
C ALA A 351 -13.71 -9.94 -9.13
N THR A 352 -13.57 -9.15 -8.06
CA THR A 352 -14.12 -7.79 -7.97
C THR A 352 -13.13 -6.69 -8.40
N LYS A 353 -11.95 -7.06 -8.93
CA LYS A 353 -10.89 -6.14 -9.38
C LYS A 353 -10.44 -5.13 -8.32
N ASN A 354 -10.39 -5.56 -7.06
CA ASN A 354 -9.98 -4.77 -5.89
C ASN A 354 -8.51 -5.01 -5.46
N VAL A 355 -7.76 -5.78 -6.25
CA VAL A 355 -6.34 -6.08 -6.00
C VAL A 355 -5.56 -6.17 -7.31
N TRP A 356 -4.33 -5.68 -7.29
CA TRP A 356 -3.36 -5.79 -8.38
C TRP A 356 -2.21 -6.70 -7.97
N LEU A 357 -2.18 -7.92 -8.53
CA LEU A 357 -1.19 -8.95 -8.21
C LEU A 357 -0.09 -9.06 -9.27
N ARG A 358 0.48 -7.92 -9.67
CA ARG A 358 1.69 -7.86 -10.49
C ARG A 358 2.72 -6.89 -9.91
N ASP A 359 3.97 -7.32 -9.84
CA ASP A 359 5.09 -6.50 -9.35
C ASP A 359 5.41 -5.32 -10.29
N ALA A 360 6.41 -4.51 -9.92
CA ALA A 360 6.86 -3.35 -10.70
C ALA A 360 7.41 -3.71 -12.11
N GLN A 361 7.81 -4.97 -12.29
CA GLN A 361 8.29 -5.52 -13.56
C GLN A 361 7.16 -6.10 -14.41
N GLY A 362 5.95 -6.24 -13.86
CA GLY A 362 4.77 -6.81 -14.50
C GLY A 362 4.60 -8.32 -14.27
N ASN A 363 5.46 -8.94 -13.47
CA ASN A 363 5.37 -10.37 -13.16
C ASN A 363 4.23 -10.63 -12.18
N ALA A 364 3.56 -11.77 -12.32
CA ALA A 364 2.53 -12.18 -11.38
C ALA A 364 3.12 -12.44 -9.98
N ILE A 365 2.38 -12.03 -8.95
CA ILE A 365 2.70 -12.29 -7.54
C ILE A 365 1.53 -12.98 -6.82
N THR A 366 1.79 -13.57 -5.66
CA THR A 366 0.75 -14.03 -4.74
C THR A 366 0.35 -12.90 -3.77
N PRO A 367 -0.83 -12.98 -3.15
CA PRO A 367 -1.26 -11.98 -2.17
C PRO A 367 -0.30 -11.82 -0.98
N ASP A 368 0.41 -12.87 -0.56
CA ASP A 368 1.36 -12.80 0.56
C ASP A 368 2.62 -11.97 0.24
N GLN A 369 2.87 -11.72 -1.04
CA GLN A 369 3.93 -10.83 -1.50
C GLN A 369 3.50 -9.35 -1.51
N LEU A 370 2.24 -9.04 -1.18
CA LEU A 370 1.78 -7.65 -1.07
C LEU A 370 2.45 -6.94 0.11
N PRO A 371 2.78 -5.65 -0.03
CA PRO A 371 3.33 -4.85 1.05
C PRO A 371 2.39 -4.83 2.26
N GLN A 372 2.97 -4.93 3.45
CA GLN A 372 2.19 -4.90 4.69
C GLN A 372 1.76 -3.48 5.07
N ARG A 373 2.36 -2.45 4.48
CA ARG A 373 2.04 -1.04 4.70
C ARG A 373 2.41 -0.20 3.49
N LEU A 374 1.87 1.02 3.44
CA LEU A 374 2.27 2.05 2.50
C LEU A 374 3.71 2.52 2.76
N GLY A 375 4.26 3.24 1.78
CA GLY A 375 5.62 3.80 1.83
C GLY A 375 6.48 3.33 0.66
N LEU A 376 7.36 4.21 0.19
CA LEU A 376 8.28 3.91 -0.91
C LEU A 376 9.30 2.83 -0.53
N ASP A 377 9.59 2.67 0.75
CA ASP A 377 10.48 1.61 1.24
C ASP A 377 9.83 0.21 1.23
N GLN A 378 8.51 0.12 0.99
CA GLN A 378 7.77 -1.14 0.91
C GLN A 378 7.16 -1.40 -0.48
N MET A 379 6.89 -0.34 -1.25
CA MET A 379 6.27 -0.44 -2.57
C MET A 379 7.31 -0.29 -3.68
N GLY A 380 7.27 -1.16 -4.70
CA GLY A 380 8.19 -1.09 -5.85
C GLY A 380 7.94 0.12 -6.77
N ASP A 381 8.97 0.55 -7.50
CA ASP A 381 8.90 1.61 -8.53
C ASP A 381 8.52 1.04 -9.90
N ASP A 382 7.26 1.17 -10.30
CA ASP A 382 6.81 0.84 -11.66
C ASP A 382 6.97 2.07 -12.58
N SER A 383 8.03 2.05 -13.41
CA SER A 383 8.32 3.13 -14.35
C SER A 383 7.25 3.30 -15.43
N TYR A 384 6.52 2.25 -15.82
CA TYR A 384 5.40 2.38 -16.75
C TYR A 384 4.18 3.00 -16.09
N ARG A 385 3.95 2.72 -14.80
CA ARG A 385 2.91 3.41 -14.02
C ARG A 385 3.22 4.90 -13.87
N SER A 386 4.49 5.28 -13.71
CA SER A 386 4.95 6.67 -13.76
C SER A 386 4.69 7.31 -15.13
N LEU A 387 5.06 6.61 -16.21
CA LEU A 387 4.83 7.09 -17.58
C LEU A 387 3.35 7.34 -17.87
N VAL A 388 2.47 6.42 -17.52
CA VAL A 388 1.01 6.57 -17.75
C VAL A 388 0.43 7.76 -16.99
N TYR A 389 0.91 8.06 -15.79
CA TYR A 389 0.47 9.26 -15.07
C TYR A 389 0.73 10.54 -15.88
N LEU A 390 1.84 10.58 -16.61
CA LEU A 390 2.27 11.70 -17.42
C LEU A 390 1.56 11.78 -18.79
N THR A 391 0.83 10.73 -19.22
CA THR A 391 0.05 10.75 -20.47
C THR A 391 -1.40 11.23 -20.30
N ARG A 392 -1.82 11.55 -19.06
CA ARG A 392 -3.17 12.08 -18.76
C ARG A 392 -3.47 13.34 -19.58
N GLY A 393 -4.65 13.40 -20.20
CA GLY A 393 -5.06 14.51 -21.07
C GLY A 393 -4.45 14.46 -22.48
N MET A 394 -3.60 13.48 -22.78
CA MET A 394 -3.07 13.20 -24.11
C MET A 394 -3.49 11.81 -24.59
N GLY A 395 -3.01 10.75 -23.92
CA GLY A 395 -3.31 9.36 -24.29
C GLY A 395 -4.70 8.91 -23.84
N TYR A 396 -5.14 9.37 -22.68
CA TYR A 396 -6.41 8.98 -22.06
C TYR A 396 -6.94 10.07 -21.10
N ASP A 397 -8.23 10.02 -20.83
CA ASP A 397 -8.92 10.77 -19.78
C ASP A 397 -9.04 9.92 -18.51
N ASN A 398 -8.83 10.52 -17.35
CA ASN A 398 -8.84 9.83 -16.06
C ASN A 398 -10.15 10.00 -15.27
N GLY A 399 -11.23 10.42 -15.92
CA GLY A 399 -12.56 10.54 -15.34
C GLY A 399 -13.29 9.20 -15.29
N SER A 400 -13.79 8.84 -14.10
CA SER A 400 -14.67 7.67 -13.89
C SER A 400 -14.11 6.35 -14.43
N LEU A 401 -12.81 6.12 -14.28
CA LEU A 401 -12.15 4.90 -14.70
C LEU A 401 -12.30 3.75 -13.69
N PRO A 402 -12.21 2.48 -14.12
CA PRO A 402 -12.13 1.35 -13.20
C PRO A 402 -10.86 1.40 -12.34
N GLU A 403 -10.89 0.73 -11.18
CA GLU A 403 -9.72 0.55 -10.33
C GLU A 403 -8.55 -0.05 -11.12
N PHE A 404 -7.34 0.44 -10.83
CA PHE A 404 -6.10 0.05 -11.50
C PHE A 404 -6.03 0.36 -13.01
N ALA A 405 -6.89 1.24 -13.57
CA ALA A 405 -6.88 1.60 -15.00
C ALA A 405 -5.48 1.93 -15.56
N GLU A 406 -4.69 2.67 -14.78
CA GLU A 406 -3.36 3.11 -15.18
C GLU A 406 -2.32 1.99 -15.14
N PHE A 407 -2.55 0.94 -14.34
CA PHE A 407 -1.74 -0.27 -14.37
C PHE A 407 -2.03 -1.12 -15.60
N TYR A 408 -3.28 -1.22 -16.04
CA TYR A 408 -3.60 -1.89 -17.31
C TYR A 408 -2.91 -1.19 -18.49
N TRP A 409 -2.98 0.15 -18.55
CA TRP A 409 -2.22 0.93 -19.53
C TRP A 409 -0.70 0.72 -19.41
N GLY A 410 -0.18 0.72 -18.18
CA GLY A 410 1.25 0.56 -17.93
C GLY A 410 1.76 -0.81 -18.36
N ASN A 411 1.01 -1.87 -18.07
CA ASN A 411 1.33 -3.23 -18.48
C ASN A 411 1.27 -3.39 -20.00
N TRP A 412 0.27 -2.80 -20.68
CA TRP A 412 0.23 -2.78 -22.13
C TRP A 412 1.43 -2.02 -22.72
N LEU A 413 1.72 -0.80 -22.25
CA LEU A 413 2.85 0.01 -22.72
C LEU A 413 4.21 -0.67 -22.55
N ARG A 414 4.35 -1.60 -21.58
CA ARG A 414 5.55 -2.41 -21.38
C ARG A 414 5.95 -3.22 -22.61
N GLY A 415 4.97 -3.64 -23.42
CA GLY A 415 5.18 -4.29 -24.71
C GLY A 415 5.30 -3.33 -25.91
N GLN A 416 5.07 -2.03 -25.71
CA GLN A 416 4.99 -1.04 -26.81
C GLN A 416 6.14 -0.04 -26.84
N VAL A 417 6.69 0.30 -25.67
CA VAL A 417 7.71 1.35 -25.50
C VAL A 417 8.86 0.79 -24.68
N THR A 418 10.02 0.57 -25.30
CA THR A 418 11.22 0.12 -24.59
C THR A 418 11.84 1.29 -23.83
N LEU A 419 11.57 1.40 -22.52
CA LEU A 419 12.01 2.53 -21.69
C LEU A 419 13.52 2.76 -21.64
N SER A 420 14.35 1.73 -21.84
CA SER A 420 15.81 1.89 -21.91
C SER A 420 16.29 2.71 -23.12
N ASN A 421 15.42 2.97 -24.10
CA ASN A 421 15.72 3.87 -25.21
C ASN A 421 15.60 5.36 -24.83
N TYR A 422 15.10 5.66 -23.64
CA TYR A 422 14.84 7.01 -23.15
C TYR A 422 15.68 7.32 -21.91
N VAL A 423 16.01 8.59 -21.73
CA VAL A 423 16.64 9.13 -20.52
C VAL A 423 15.53 9.49 -19.54
N LEU A 424 15.32 8.62 -18.55
CA LEU A 424 14.21 8.72 -17.58
C LEU A 424 14.65 9.10 -16.17
N ASN A 425 15.93 8.94 -15.82
CA ASN A 425 16.43 9.18 -14.47
C ASN A 425 17.47 10.30 -14.43
N GLY A 426 17.39 11.11 -13.36
CA GLY A 426 18.42 12.06 -12.96
C GLY A 426 19.47 11.47 -12.01
N ALA A 427 19.52 10.15 -11.84
CA ALA A 427 20.39 9.55 -10.83
C ALA A 427 21.83 9.40 -11.36
N GLY A 428 22.79 10.04 -10.69
CA GLY A 428 24.23 9.70 -10.75
C GLY A 428 25.14 10.60 -11.59
N ASN A 429 24.61 11.56 -12.36
CA ASN A 429 25.41 12.62 -13.00
C ASN A 429 24.50 13.83 -13.26
N SER A 430 24.92 15.02 -12.84
CA SER A 430 24.20 16.29 -13.02
C SER A 430 23.80 16.57 -14.48
N ALA A 431 24.42 15.90 -15.45
CA ALA A 431 24.12 16.08 -16.88
C ALA A 431 22.84 15.39 -17.40
N ASN A 432 22.27 14.39 -16.71
CA ASN A 432 21.25 13.53 -17.34
C ASN A 432 19.80 14.00 -17.15
N TRP A 433 19.45 14.67 -16.05
CA TRP A 433 18.07 15.11 -15.84
C TRP A 433 17.66 16.26 -16.78
N VAL A 434 18.59 17.15 -17.13
CA VAL A 434 18.36 18.19 -18.16
C VAL A 434 18.11 17.53 -19.52
N ALA A 435 18.83 16.46 -19.85
CA ALA A 435 18.58 15.68 -21.07
C ALA A 435 17.20 15.01 -21.06
N ALA A 436 16.76 14.50 -19.91
CA ALA A 436 15.43 13.91 -19.72
C ALA A 436 14.29 14.93 -19.94
N LEU A 437 14.53 16.22 -19.71
CA LEU A 437 13.55 17.30 -19.91
C LEU A 437 13.62 17.97 -21.28
N LYS A 438 14.49 17.52 -22.19
CA LYS A 438 14.54 18.07 -23.56
C LYS A 438 13.17 17.96 -24.22
N ARG A 439 12.69 19.08 -24.74
CA ARG A 439 11.41 19.22 -25.42
C ARG A 439 11.25 18.18 -26.55
N ALA A 440 10.10 17.54 -26.58
CA ALA A 440 9.73 16.52 -27.57
C ALA A 440 8.29 16.74 -28.05
N ARG A 441 8.07 17.70 -28.94
CA ARG A 441 6.72 18.04 -29.44
C ARG A 441 6.20 17.05 -30.47
N ILE A 442 4.91 17.18 -30.75
CA ILE A 442 4.24 16.59 -31.90
C ILE A 442 4.03 17.59 -33.04
N GLU A 443 3.85 17.04 -34.23
CA GLU A 443 3.15 17.66 -35.36
C GLU A 443 2.08 16.70 -35.89
N LEU A 444 1.21 17.16 -36.79
CA LEU A 444 0.18 16.30 -37.38
C LEU A 444 0.58 15.88 -38.79
N SER A 445 0.54 14.58 -39.06
CA SER A 445 0.72 14.00 -40.40
C SER A 445 -0.48 13.12 -40.73
N GLY A 446 -1.22 13.46 -41.79
CA GLY A 446 -2.45 12.74 -42.15
C GLY A 446 -3.52 12.74 -41.03
N GLY A 447 -3.53 13.76 -40.16
CA GLY A 447 -4.43 13.84 -39.00
C GLY A 447 -4.02 12.99 -37.80
N ALA A 448 -2.88 12.29 -37.85
CA ALA A 448 -2.31 11.56 -36.73
C ALA A 448 -1.16 12.35 -36.09
N PRO A 449 -1.01 12.32 -34.75
CA PRO A 449 0.13 12.91 -34.09
C PRO A 449 1.40 12.10 -34.39
N VAL A 450 2.44 12.79 -34.83
CA VAL A 450 3.77 12.23 -35.07
C VAL A 450 4.82 13.06 -34.34
N ALA A 451 5.98 12.47 -34.07
CA ALA A 451 7.11 13.20 -33.50
C ALA A 451 7.52 14.36 -34.42
N ARG A 452 7.60 15.58 -33.87
CA ARG A 452 8.05 16.75 -34.64
C ARG A 452 9.53 16.63 -34.97
N SER A 453 9.88 16.82 -36.24
CA SER A 453 11.29 16.84 -36.67
C SER A 453 12.12 17.89 -35.92
N GLY A 454 13.35 17.53 -35.54
CA GLY A 454 14.33 18.39 -34.85
C GLY A 454 14.17 18.51 -33.33
N ASP A 455 13.10 17.96 -32.75
CA ASP A 455 12.93 17.86 -31.29
C ASP A 455 13.55 16.54 -30.76
N ALA A 456 13.68 16.40 -29.43
CA ALA A 456 14.31 15.22 -28.84
C ALA A 456 13.54 13.91 -29.10
N THR A 457 14.28 12.82 -29.29
CA THR A 457 13.75 11.49 -29.57
C THR A 457 13.89 10.52 -28.40
N ASN A 458 14.74 10.84 -27.41
CA ASN A 458 15.07 9.95 -26.30
C ASN A 458 14.95 10.61 -24.92
N SER A 459 14.24 11.74 -24.79
CA SER A 459 13.99 12.36 -23.48
C SER A 459 12.79 11.71 -22.77
N TYR A 460 12.57 12.00 -21.49
CA TYR A 460 11.35 11.58 -20.80
C TYR A 460 10.11 12.23 -21.46
N VAL A 461 10.22 13.48 -21.92
CA VAL A 461 9.18 14.12 -22.73
C VAL A 461 8.88 13.32 -24.00
N ALA A 462 9.91 12.77 -24.66
CA ALA A 462 9.73 11.91 -25.82
C ALA A 462 9.04 10.59 -25.46
N ALA A 463 9.35 9.99 -24.31
CA ALA A 463 8.65 8.79 -23.84
C ALA A 463 7.15 9.07 -23.61
N VAL A 464 6.82 10.19 -22.97
CA VAL A 464 5.43 10.63 -22.74
C VAL A 464 4.70 10.86 -24.07
N ARG A 465 5.34 11.55 -25.02
CA ARG A 465 4.83 11.76 -26.37
C ARG A 465 4.56 10.44 -27.07
N ASP A 466 5.55 9.56 -27.14
CA ASP A 466 5.49 8.32 -27.91
C ASP A 466 4.47 7.34 -27.33
N ALA A 467 4.39 7.27 -26.00
CA ALA A 467 3.33 6.52 -25.32
C ALA A 467 1.94 7.08 -25.65
N SER A 468 1.76 8.40 -25.56
CA SER A 468 0.47 9.04 -25.87
C SER A 468 0.05 8.81 -27.32
N ILE A 469 0.97 8.91 -28.29
CA ILE A 469 0.72 8.58 -29.71
C ILE A 469 0.22 7.14 -29.86
N ARG A 470 0.89 6.18 -29.21
CA ARG A 470 0.50 4.76 -29.27
C ARG A 470 -0.87 4.51 -28.63
N MET A 471 -1.16 5.16 -27.51
CA MET A 471 -2.45 5.04 -26.83
C MET A 471 -3.59 5.55 -27.72
N VAL A 472 -3.46 6.73 -28.33
CA VAL A 472 -4.52 7.30 -29.19
C VAL A 472 -4.68 6.59 -30.55
N ALA A 473 -3.65 5.88 -31.00
CA ALA A 473 -3.68 5.10 -32.23
C ALA A 473 -4.53 3.82 -32.15
N LEU A 474 -4.85 3.34 -30.94
CA LEU A 474 -5.69 2.14 -30.77
C LEU A 474 -7.13 2.35 -31.29
N ALA A 475 -7.77 1.29 -31.77
CA ALA A 475 -9.22 1.30 -31.94
C ALA A 475 -9.90 1.33 -30.56
N PRO A 476 -11.09 1.95 -30.38
CA PRO A 476 -11.79 1.97 -29.09
C PRO A 476 -11.97 0.59 -28.46
N GLY A 477 -12.36 -0.41 -29.25
CA GLY A 477 -12.54 -1.80 -28.79
C GLY A 477 -11.26 -2.65 -28.76
N ALA A 478 -10.07 -2.05 -28.99
CA ALA A 478 -8.83 -2.82 -28.96
C ALA A 478 -8.53 -3.29 -27.52
N PRO A 479 -8.15 -4.57 -27.32
CA PRO A 479 -7.80 -5.07 -26.01
C PRO A 479 -6.50 -4.42 -25.50
N VAL A 480 -6.48 -4.06 -24.22
CA VAL A 480 -5.30 -3.47 -23.55
C VAL A 480 -4.73 -4.47 -22.54
N ASP A 481 -5.40 -4.67 -21.41
CA ASP A 481 -5.05 -5.65 -20.38
C ASP A 481 -6.24 -5.90 -19.43
N GLY A 482 -6.23 -6.98 -18.65
CA GLY A 482 -7.24 -7.26 -17.62
C GLY A 482 -8.66 -7.45 -18.15
N GLY A 483 -8.79 -7.82 -19.43
CA GLY A 483 -10.07 -7.90 -20.15
C GLY A 483 -10.68 -6.55 -20.50
N MET A 484 -9.95 -5.45 -20.31
CA MET A 484 -10.40 -4.09 -20.63
C MET A 484 -10.01 -3.71 -22.05
N THR A 485 -10.88 -2.95 -22.70
CA THR A 485 -10.59 -2.29 -23.98
C THR A 485 -9.96 -0.92 -23.76
N ALA A 486 -9.43 -0.32 -24.84
CA ALA A 486 -8.90 1.03 -24.77
C ALA A 486 -9.97 2.06 -24.37
N GLN A 487 -11.23 1.87 -24.82
CA GLN A 487 -12.35 2.72 -24.43
C GLN A 487 -12.69 2.60 -22.94
N ASP A 488 -12.67 1.38 -22.38
CA ASP A 488 -12.90 1.16 -20.94
C ASP A 488 -11.86 1.87 -20.05
N LEU A 489 -10.67 2.12 -20.61
CA LEU A 489 -9.56 2.80 -19.95
C LEU A 489 -9.44 4.28 -20.34
N GLY A 490 -10.51 4.89 -20.85
CA GLY A 490 -10.59 6.33 -21.09
C GLY A 490 -9.81 6.83 -22.29
N LYS A 491 -9.48 5.97 -23.26
CA LYS A 491 -8.74 6.35 -24.46
C LYS A 491 -9.28 7.65 -25.09
N LEU A 492 -8.36 8.56 -25.43
CA LEU A 492 -8.65 9.75 -26.21
C LEU A 492 -8.49 9.52 -27.73
N GLY A 493 -9.03 10.43 -28.53
CA GLY A 493 -8.81 10.48 -29.97
C GLY A 493 -7.53 11.24 -30.34
N ASN A 494 -7.18 11.23 -31.64
CA ASN A 494 -6.12 12.10 -32.14
C ASN A 494 -6.47 13.59 -31.87
N PRO A 495 -5.49 14.42 -31.49
CA PRO A 495 -5.76 15.83 -31.27
C PRO A 495 -6.04 16.54 -32.60
N ALA A 496 -7.02 17.46 -32.60
CA ALA A 496 -7.38 18.23 -33.80
C ALA A 496 -6.27 19.20 -34.26
N ALA A 497 -5.36 19.58 -33.35
CA ALA A 497 -4.19 20.40 -33.63
C ALA A 497 -3.03 19.95 -32.74
N ALA A 498 -1.79 20.23 -33.14
CA ALA A 498 -0.62 19.90 -32.33
C ALA A 498 -0.49 20.74 -31.06
N LYS A 499 -1.06 21.96 -31.06
CA LYS A 499 -0.85 22.96 -30.00
C LYS A 499 -1.28 22.47 -28.60
N PRO A 500 -2.49 21.90 -28.38
CA PRO A 500 -2.92 21.48 -27.04
C PRO A 500 -2.00 20.46 -26.38
N TRP A 501 -1.52 19.46 -27.14
CA TRP A 501 -0.55 18.48 -26.63
C TRP A 501 0.81 19.12 -26.35
N ASN A 502 1.27 20.02 -27.24
CA ASN A 502 2.55 20.70 -27.06
C ASN A 502 2.54 21.63 -25.84
N ASP A 503 1.46 22.37 -25.63
CA ASP A 503 1.26 23.19 -24.43
C ASP A 503 1.21 22.30 -23.18
N LEU A 504 0.41 21.22 -23.19
CA LEU A 504 0.30 20.30 -22.06
C LEU A 504 1.66 19.66 -21.72
N MET A 505 2.44 19.22 -22.71
CA MET A 505 3.79 18.71 -22.47
C MET A 505 4.71 19.77 -21.85
N GLU A 506 4.67 21.02 -22.34
CA GLU A 506 5.42 22.10 -21.71
C GLU A 506 5.00 22.32 -20.27
N GLU A 507 3.70 22.50 -20.02
CA GLU A 507 3.18 22.90 -18.73
C GLU A 507 3.24 21.82 -17.67
N ASP A 508 2.91 20.59 -18.04
CA ASP A 508 2.74 19.48 -17.11
C ASP A 508 3.93 18.55 -17.07
N ILE A 509 4.88 18.61 -18.01
CA ILE A 509 6.00 17.66 -18.05
C ILE A 509 7.31 18.37 -17.77
N TRP A 510 7.73 19.31 -18.65
CA TRP A 510 9.14 19.71 -18.68
C TRP A 510 9.47 21.15 -18.31
N ARG A 511 8.51 22.08 -18.23
CA ARG A 511 8.84 23.46 -17.86
C ARG A 511 9.46 23.54 -16.46
N THR A 512 10.42 24.47 -16.33
CA THR A 512 11.04 24.84 -15.06
C THR A 512 10.12 25.68 -14.19
N ASP A 513 10.46 25.79 -12.90
CA ASP A 513 9.63 26.44 -11.88
C ASP A 513 9.79 27.97 -11.81
N LEU A 514 10.57 28.55 -12.71
CA LEU A 514 10.71 30.00 -12.90
C LEU A 514 10.52 30.33 -14.38
N ASN A 515 9.94 31.50 -14.66
CA ASN A 515 9.93 32.04 -16.02
C ASN A 515 11.21 32.86 -16.31
N SER A 516 11.32 33.39 -17.53
CA SER A 516 12.45 34.22 -17.97
C SER A 516 12.63 35.51 -17.17
N SER A 517 11.59 35.97 -16.48
CA SER A 517 11.63 37.14 -15.59
C SER A 517 11.94 36.77 -14.14
N ASN A 518 12.38 35.53 -13.88
CA ASN A 518 12.68 35.00 -12.54
C ASN A 518 11.45 35.00 -11.60
N LEU A 519 10.24 35.03 -12.16
CA LEU A 519 8.99 34.87 -11.40
C LEU A 519 8.66 33.39 -11.28
N TYR A 520 8.28 32.98 -10.08
CA TYR A 520 7.91 31.61 -9.77
C TYR A 520 6.63 31.22 -10.52
N ARG A 521 6.70 30.04 -11.13
CA ARG A 521 5.59 29.36 -11.79
C ARG A 521 5.63 27.89 -11.37
N THR A 522 4.49 27.23 -11.36
CA THR A 522 4.46 25.79 -11.08
C THR A 522 5.21 25.05 -12.20
N ALA A 523 6.26 24.30 -11.84
CA ALA A 523 6.98 23.47 -12.80
C ALA A 523 6.13 22.29 -13.31
N GLY A 524 6.61 21.63 -14.37
CA GLY A 524 6.06 20.36 -14.82
C GLY A 524 6.25 19.23 -13.79
N LYS A 525 5.40 18.22 -13.86
CA LYS A 525 5.42 17.01 -13.01
C LYS A 525 6.74 16.27 -13.11
N ALA A 526 7.24 16.03 -14.33
CA ALA A 526 8.51 15.33 -14.53
C ALA A 526 9.69 16.18 -14.04
N TYR A 527 9.65 17.52 -14.16
CA TYR A 527 10.66 18.39 -13.55
C TYR A 527 10.77 18.17 -12.04
N TYR A 528 9.66 18.23 -11.30
CA TYR A 528 9.66 18.00 -9.86
C TYR A 528 10.16 16.59 -9.50
N ALA A 529 9.71 15.57 -10.23
CA ALA A 529 10.10 14.19 -9.99
C ALA A 529 11.61 13.97 -10.20
N LEU A 530 12.15 14.49 -11.30
CA LEU A 530 13.57 14.38 -11.63
C LEU A 530 14.44 15.17 -10.66
N MET A 531 14.02 16.36 -10.26
CA MET A 531 14.71 17.15 -9.23
C MET A 531 14.74 16.44 -7.89
N TYR A 532 13.62 15.83 -7.48
CA TYR A 532 13.56 15.02 -6.26
C TYR A 532 14.53 13.83 -6.32
N ARG A 533 14.56 13.09 -7.43
CA ARG A 533 15.53 11.99 -7.64
C ARG A 533 16.97 12.48 -7.64
N GLN A 534 17.26 13.56 -8.35
CA GLN A 534 18.61 14.14 -8.47
C GLN A 534 19.14 14.66 -7.13
N CYS A 535 18.27 15.23 -6.29
CA CYS A 535 18.63 15.76 -4.98
C CYS A 535 18.47 14.76 -3.84
N GLY A 536 17.86 13.59 -4.08
CA GLY A 536 17.59 12.59 -3.04
C GLY A 536 16.57 13.05 -2.00
N GLY A 537 15.69 14.00 -2.33
CA GLY A 537 14.74 14.58 -1.40
C GLY A 537 14.10 15.87 -1.88
N ALA A 538 13.14 16.38 -1.11
CA ALA A 538 12.43 17.63 -1.40
C ALA A 538 13.27 18.87 -1.09
N ALA A 539 12.81 20.03 -1.56
CA ALA A 539 13.50 21.30 -1.34
C ALA A 539 13.62 21.66 0.15
N SER A 540 12.65 21.27 0.99
CA SER A 540 12.70 21.49 2.45
C SER A 540 13.90 20.83 3.15
N THR A 541 14.39 19.70 2.63
CA THR A 541 15.53 18.96 3.19
C THR A 541 16.80 19.10 2.35
N GLN A 542 16.66 19.46 1.06
CA GLN A 542 17.77 19.56 0.10
C GLN A 542 17.86 20.95 -0.58
N PRO A 543 17.75 22.08 0.15
CA PRO A 543 17.58 23.40 -0.47
C PRO A 543 18.76 23.81 -1.36
N VAL A 544 19.99 23.48 -0.96
CA VAL A 544 21.21 23.78 -1.73
C VAL A 544 21.22 23.04 -3.06
N CYS A 545 20.86 21.75 -3.08
CA CYS A 545 20.81 20.98 -4.31
C CYS A 545 19.76 21.55 -5.28
N TRP A 546 18.55 21.79 -4.80
CA TRP A 546 17.46 22.34 -5.61
C TRP A 546 17.84 23.70 -6.22
N LYS A 547 18.52 24.56 -5.44
CA LYS A 547 19.02 25.85 -5.92
C LYS A 547 20.12 25.72 -6.99
N ASN A 548 21.05 24.79 -6.83
CA ASN A 548 22.18 24.59 -7.74
C ASN A 548 21.76 23.95 -9.07
N GLN A 549 20.91 22.93 -9.02
CA GLN A 549 20.42 22.25 -10.22
C GLN A 549 19.61 23.19 -11.11
N ARG A 550 18.82 24.10 -10.52
CA ARG A 550 18.09 25.15 -11.26
C ARG A 550 18.97 25.94 -12.24
N ILE A 551 20.23 26.22 -11.88
CA ILE A 551 21.16 26.98 -12.73
C ILE A 551 21.46 26.24 -14.03
N GLN A 552 21.35 24.90 -14.05
CA GLN A 552 21.63 24.06 -15.22
C GLN A 552 20.42 23.90 -16.16
N ALA A 553 19.23 24.29 -15.72
CA ALA A 553 17.97 24.06 -16.41
C ALA A 553 17.49 25.25 -17.27
N ASN A 554 17.99 26.45 -16.96
CA ASN A 554 17.77 27.68 -17.70
C ASN A 554 18.94 27.90 -18.66
#